data_AF-A0A9P1EAZ0-F1
#
_entry.id   AF-A0A9P1EAZ0-F1
#
_cell.length_a   1.000
_cell.length_b   1.000
_cell.length_c   1.000
_cell.angle_alpha   90.00
_cell.angle_beta   90.00
_cell.angle_gamma   90.00
#
_symmetry.space_group_name_H-M   'P 1'
#
loop_
_entity.id
_entity.type
_entity.pdbx_description
1 polymer ?
#
loop_
_entity_poly.entity_id
_entity_poly.type
_entity_poly.pdbx_seq_one_letter_code
_entity_poly.pdbx_strand_id
1 'polypeptide(L)'
;MEGQSERFTVNFLMGGAAAIFAKTAASPLERVKLLLQNQGELIKTGHLKRPYMGIGDCFHRVLREDGLLSFWRGNLANVIRYIPTQASNFAFKDYFKSLFGCSKEEDGYAKWFAGNLASGSAAGATTSLFLYHLDYARTRLAMDARECLINGRRQYKGLVDVYGKTLSSDGIIGLYRGFGVSIIGITLYRGMYFGIYDSLKPVVLFGPLQ
;
A
#
# COMPACT_ATOMS: atom_id res chain seq x y z
N MET A 1 20.72 -16.98 -23.60
CA MET A 1 19.96 -16.94 -22.33
C MET A 1 20.52 -15.89 -21.36
N GLU A 2 21.84 -15.64 -21.32
CA GLU A 2 22.45 -14.58 -20.48
C GLU A 2 21.87 -13.17 -20.70
N GLY A 3 21.73 -12.71 -21.95
CA GLY A 3 21.23 -11.36 -22.23
C GLY A 3 19.77 -11.08 -21.83
N GLN A 4 18.92 -12.10 -21.68
CA GLN A 4 17.56 -11.92 -21.15
C GLN A 4 17.55 -11.84 -19.62
N SER A 5 18.36 -12.65 -18.95
CA SER A 5 18.52 -12.63 -17.48
C SER A 5 19.15 -11.31 -17.01
N GLU A 6 20.14 -10.82 -17.76
CA GLU A 6 20.80 -9.55 -17.48
C GLU A 6 19.84 -8.37 -17.64
N ARG A 7 19.10 -8.30 -18.76
CA ARG A 7 18.06 -7.26 -18.97
C ARG A 7 16.97 -7.31 -17.91
N PHE A 8 16.56 -8.51 -17.48
CA PHE A 8 15.60 -8.67 -16.40
C PHE A 8 16.14 -8.10 -15.08
N THR A 9 17.36 -8.48 -14.70
CA THR A 9 18.01 -8.01 -13.48
C THR A 9 18.17 -6.49 -13.48
N VAL A 10 18.63 -5.90 -14.59
CA VAL A 10 18.79 -4.45 -14.73
C VAL A 10 17.45 -3.73 -14.60
N ASN A 11 16.41 -4.17 -15.31
CA ASN A 11 15.08 -3.58 -15.23
C ASN A 11 14.47 -3.69 -13.82
N PHE A 12 14.67 -4.83 -13.16
CA PHE A 12 14.21 -5.06 -11.80
C PHE A 12 14.90 -4.12 -10.80
N LEU A 13 16.22 -3.99 -10.88
CA LEU A 13 17.01 -3.11 -10.01
C LEU A 13 16.70 -1.63 -10.26
N MET A 14 16.61 -1.21 -11.53
CA MET A 14 16.25 0.16 -11.89
C MET A 14 14.83 0.51 -11.43
N GLY A 15 13.85 -0.37 -11.69
CA GLY A 15 12.49 -0.21 -11.20
C GLY A 15 12.43 -0.17 -9.68
N GLY A 16 13.22 -1.01 -9.00
CA GLY A 16 13.32 -1.02 -7.55
C GLY A 16 13.93 0.23 -6.95
N ALA A 17 15.05 0.70 -7.47
CA ALA A 17 15.68 1.93 -7.03
C ALA A 17 14.74 3.14 -7.23
N ALA A 18 14.09 3.23 -8.40
CA ALA A 18 13.12 4.29 -8.69
C ALA A 18 11.92 4.24 -7.74
N ALA A 19 11.38 3.05 -7.46
CA ALA A 19 10.26 2.89 -6.55
C ALA A 19 10.62 3.24 -5.10
N ILE A 20 11.80 2.80 -4.62
CA ILE A 20 12.30 3.13 -3.28
C ILE A 20 12.49 4.64 -3.15
N PHE A 21 13.09 5.28 -4.15
CA PHE A 21 13.26 6.73 -4.16
C PHE A 21 11.91 7.45 -4.13
N ALA A 22 10.98 7.10 -5.02
CA ALA A 22 9.65 7.71 -5.08
C ALA A 22 8.87 7.53 -3.77
N LYS A 23 8.90 6.32 -3.18
CA LYS A 23 8.25 6.04 -1.88
C LYS A 23 8.89 6.81 -0.73
N THR A 24 10.22 6.95 -0.74
CA THR A 24 10.93 7.70 0.28
C THR A 24 10.64 9.20 0.16
N ALA A 25 10.59 9.74 -1.05
CA ALA A 25 10.20 11.13 -1.30
C ALA A 25 8.75 11.42 -0.88
N ALA A 26 7.83 10.47 -1.12
CA ALA A 26 6.42 10.61 -0.75
C ALA A 26 6.11 10.28 0.73
N SER A 27 7.02 9.62 1.44
CA SER A 27 6.80 9.16 2.82
C SER A 27 6.34 10.25 3.80
N PRO A 28 6.85 11.49 3.78
CA PRO A 28 6.37 12.54 4.68
C PRO A 28 4.88 12.85 4.50
N LEU A 29 4.43 12.94 3.24
CA LEU A 29 3.03 13.19 2.91
C LEU A 29 2.15 11.98 3.25
N GLU A 30 2.61 10.77 2.95
CA GLU A 30 1.92 9.53 3.32
C GLU A 30 1.74 9.44 4.84
N ARG A 31 2.74 9.85 5.64
CA ARG A 31 2.63 9.85 7.10
C ARG A 31 1.61 10.85 7.61
N VAL A 32 1.63 12.09 7.12
CA VAL A 32 0.64 13.12 7.51
C VAL A 32 -0.78 12.68 7.14
N LYS A 33 -0.96 12.08 5.96
CA LYS A 33 -2.24 11.46 5.58
C LYS A 33 -2.69 10.42 6.60
N LEU A 34 -1.82 9.48 6.99
CA LEU A 34 -2.17 8.43 7.95
C LEU A 34 -2.50 8.97 9.35
N LEU A 35 -1.80 10.00 9.80
CA LEU A 35 -2.11 10.66 11.08
C LEU A 35 -3.47 11.36 11.04
N LEU A 36 -3.77 12.09 9.97
CA LEU A 36 -5.07 12.76 9.79
C LEU A 36 -6.22 11.77 9.62
N GLN A 37 -6.03 10.70 8.86
CA GLN A 37 -7.05 9.67 8.63
C GLN A 37 -7.41 8.93 9.92
N ASN A 38 -6.42 8.68 10.78
CA ASN A 38 -6.62 7.88 11.99
C ASN A 38 -6.70 8.72 13.28
N GLN A 39 -6.71 10.06 13.19
CA GLN A 39 -6.68 10.94 14.36
C GLN A 39 -7.84 10.68 15.35
N GLY A 40 -9.02 10.30 14.86
CA GLY A 40 -10.16 9.97 15.71
C GLY A 40 -9.88 8.76 16.61
N GLU A 41 -9.20 7.74 16.08
CA GLU A 41 -8.80 6.56 16.85
C GLU A 41 -7.66 6.89 17.81
N LEU A 42 -6.71 7.72 17.38
CA LEU A 42 -5.63 8.19 18.25
C LEU A 42 -6.17 8.99 19.44
N ILE A 43 -7.22 9.80 19.26
CA ILE A 43 -7.88 10.52 20.36
C ILE A 43 -8.58 9.55 21.32
N LYS A 44 -9.36 8.59 20.79
CA LYS A 44 -10.09 7.60 21.60
C LYS A 44 -9.15 6.75 22.47
N THR A 45 -8.00 6.40 21.93
CA THR A 45 -6.99 5.58 22.63
C THR A 45 -6.08 6.39 23.55
N GLY A 46 -6.28 7.71 23.65
CA GLY A 46 -5.46 8.62 24.47
C GLY A 46 -4.08 8.92 23.88
N HIS A 47 -3.83 8.47 22.65
CA HIS A 47 -2.61 8.71 21.89
C HIS A 47 -2.58 10.10 21.23
N LEU A 48 -3.69 10.83 21.14
CA LEU A 48 -3.68 12.20 20.64
C LEU A 48 -4.53 13.08 21.55
N LYS A 49 -3.92 14.09 22.15
CA LYS A 49 -4.61 14.98 23.10
C LYS A 49 -5.57 15.95 22.41
N ARG A 50 -5.21 16.40 21.20
CA ARG A 50 -5.99 17.36 20.43
C ARG A 50 -5.95 17.01 18.94
N PRO A 51 -7.08 17.12 18.22
CA PRO A 51 -7.14 16.86 16.80
C PRO A 51 -6.19 17.78 16.02
N TYR A 52 -5.79 17.34 14.83
CA TYR A 52 -5.04 18.18 13.90
C TYR A 52 -6.01 19.09 13.16
N MET A 53 -5.69 20.38 13.06
CA MET A 53 -6.56 21.38 12.40
C MET A 53 -6.47 21.34 10.87
N GLY A 54 -5.49 20.62 10.34
CA GLY A 54 -5.28 20.45 8.91
C GLY A 54 -3.91 19.87 8.59
N ILE A 55 -3.59 19.82 7.29
CA ILE A 55 -2.32 19.29 6.79
C ILE A 55 -1.14 20.09 7.33
N GLY A 56 -1.21 21.44 7.24
CA GLY A 56 -0.13 22.31 7.72
C GLY A 56 0.12 22.21 9.23
N ASP A 57 -0.96 22.16 10.03
CA ASP A 57 -0.87 21.96 11.49
C ASP A 57 -0.22 20.61 11.84
N CYS A 58 -0.63 19.54 11.14
CA CYS A 58 -0.05 18.21 11.33
C CYS A 58 1.45 18.19 10.98
N PHE A 59 1.86 18.78 9.85
CA PHE A 59 3.28 18.91 9.50
C PHE A 59 4.06 19.69 10.55
N HIS A 60 3.55 20.84 10.99
CA HIS A 60 4.25 21.68 11.97
C HIS A 60 4.43 20.97 13.31
N ARG A 61 3.37 20.34 13.83
CA ARG A 61 3.41 19.60 15.11
C ARG A 61 4.34 18.41 15.05
N VAL A 62 4.23 17.59 14.01
CA VAL A 62 5.13 16.45 13.81
C VAL A 62 6.59 16.90 13.73
N LEU A 63 6.89 17.98 12.98
CA LEU A 63 8.26 18.50 12.89
C LEU A 63 8.78 18.98 14.26
N ARG A 64 7.95 19.72 15.01
CA ARG A 64 8.32 20.32 16.29
C ARG A 64 8.46 19.30 17.42
N GLU A 65 7.60 18.30 17.47
CA GLU A 65 7.51 17.36 18.59
C GLU A 65 8.27 16.06 18.31
N ASP A 66 8.15 15.53 17.09
CA ASP A 66 8.80 14.28 16.72
C ASP A 66 10.18 14.45 16.10
N GLY A 67 10.43 15.60 15.49
CA GLY A 67 11.61 15.89 14.69
C GLY A 67 11.50 15.42 13.23
N LEU A 68 12.39 15.96 12.39
CA LEU A 68 12.38 15.78 10.93
C LEU A 68 12.45 14.31 10.50
N LEU A 69 13.31 13.50 11.12
CA LEU A 69 13.47 12.09 10.73
C LEU A 69 12.21 11.25 10.98
N SER A 70 11.29 11.73 11.81
CA SER A 70 10.06 10.99 12.11
C SER A 70 9.14 10.87 10.91
N PHE A 71 9.22 11.77 9.92
CA PHE A 71 8.43 11.67 8.68
C PHE A 71 8.65 10.37 7.89
N TRP A 72 9.77 9.68 8.11
CA TRP A 72 10.09 8.38 7.50
C TRP A 72 9.83 7.18 8.42
N ARG A 73 9.18 7.40 9.57
CA ARG A 73 8.81 6.31 10.48
C ARG A 73 7.80 5.37 9.81
N GLY A 74 8.18 4.10 9.70
CA GLY A 74 7.43 3.10 8.94
C GLY A 74 7.82 2.98 7.45
N ASN A 75 8.70 3.85 6.92
CA ASN A 75 9.16 3.76 5.53
C ASN A 75 9.97 2.48 5.26
N LEU A 76 10.71 1.98 6.25
CA LEU A 76 11.47 0.72 6.14
C LEU A 76 10.55 -0.44 5.70
N ALA A 77 9.35 -0.54 6.27
CA ALA A 77 8.39 -1.56 5.87
C ALA A 77 7.90 -1.36 4.43
N ASN A 78 7.80 -0.12 3.94
CA ASN A 78 7.48 0.16 2.53
C ASN A 78 8.54 -0.37 1.58
N VAL A 79 9.81 -0.14 1.94
CA VAL A 79 10.97 -0.55 1.14
C VAL A 79 11.07 -2.07 1.11
N ILE A 80 10.97 -2.72 2.27
CA ILE A 80 10.98 -4.19 2.37
C ILE A 80 9.84 -4.80 1.55
N ARG A 81 8.64 -4.20 1.61
CA ARG A 81 7.47 -4.69 0.88
C ARG A 81 7.62 -4.65 -0.64
N TYR A 82 8.50 -3.80 -1.18
CA TYR A 82 8.67 -3.66 -2.62
C TYR A 82 9.11 -4.98 -3.28
N ILE A 83 10.16 -5.61 -2.75
CA ILE A 83 10.77 -6.82 -3.34
C ILE A 83 9.75 -7.96 -3.43
N PRO A 84 9.04 -8.35 -2.36
CA PRO A 84 8.03 -9.39 -2.42
C PRO A 84 6.82 -9.03 -3.28
N THR A 85 6.45 -7.73 -3.35
CA THR A 85 5.35 -7.29 -4.22
C THR A 85 5.70 -7.53 -5.68
N GLN A 86 6.92 -7.20 -6.08
CA GLN A 86 7.36 -7.45 -7.45
C GLN A 86 7.50 -8.94 -7.74
N ALA A 87 8.06 -9.72 -6.82
CA ALA A 87 8.11 -11.18 -6.98
C ALA A 87 6.71 -11.77 -7.19
N SER A 88 5.72 -11.31 -6.43
CA SER A 88 4.32 -11.73 -6.53
C SER A 88 3.67 -11.29 -7.85
N ASN A 89 3.97 -10.08 -8.32
CA ASN A 89 3.52 -9.61 -9.64
C ASN A 89 4.07 -10.50 -10.77
N PHE A 90 5.32 -10.95 -10.69
CA PHE A 90 5.87 -11.87 -11.68
C PHE A 90 5.28 -13.28 -11.56
N ALA A 91 5.12 -13.79 -10.34
CA ALA A 91 4.64 -15.16 -10.13
C ALA A 91 3.15 -15.35 -10.46
N PHE A 92 2.31 -14.40 -10.08
CA PHE A 92 0.85 -14.60 -10.08
C PHE A 92 0.14 -13.96 -11.26
N LYS A 93 0.71 -12.92 -11.88
CA LYS A 93 0.04 -12.19 -12.96
C LYS A 93 -0.27 -13.09 -14.15
N ASP A 94 0.71 -13.84 -14.63
CA ASP A 94 0.53 -14.71 -15.80
C ASP A 94 -0.28 -15.97 -15.43
N TYR A 95 -0.09 -16.51 -14.22
CA TYR A 95 -0.87 -17.63 -13.70
C TYR A 95 -2.38 -17.31 -13.65
N PHE A 96 -2.79 -16.24 -12.98
CA PHE A 96 -4.21 -15.90 -12.89
C PHE A 96 -4.80 -15.39 -14.20
N LYS A 97 -3.98 -14.74 -15.04
CA LYS A 97 -4.41 -14.36 -16.39
C LYS A 97 -4.62 -15.58 -17.28
N SER A 98 -3.88 -16.68 -17.09
CA SER A 98 -4.12 -17.94 -17.81
C SER A 98 -5.39 -18.66 -17.35
N LEU A 99 -5.77 -18.51 -16.07
CA LEU A 99 -6.97 -19.14 -15.51
C LEU A 99 -8.28 -18.42 -15.85
N PHE A 100 -8.25 -17.08 -15.87
CA PHE A 100 -9.45 -16.25 -16.08
C PHE A 100 -9.37 -15.37 -17.34
N GLY A 101 -8.38 -15.61 -18.19
CA GLY A 101 -8.14 -14.83 -19.40
C GLY A 101 -9.19 -15.12 -20.46
N CYS A 102 -10.23 -14.30 -20.51
CA CYS A 102 -11.15 -14.24 -21.63
C CYS A 102 -10.60 -13.29 -22.70
N SER A 103 -10.91 -13.54 -23.98
CA SER A 103 -10.56 -12.62 -25.07
C SER A 103 -11.69 -11.62 -25.31
N LYS A 104 -11.35 -10.34 -25.54
CA LYS A 104 -12.35 -9.29 -25.79
C LYS A 104 -13.11 -9.53 -27.11
N GLU A 105 -12.44 -10.14 -28.08
CA GLU A 105 -12.95 -10.37 -29.43
C GLU A 105 -13.80 -11.65 -29.52
N GLU A 106 -13.48 -12.69 -28.74
CA GLU A 106 -14.18 -13.97 -28.78
C GLU A 106 -15.30 -14.08 -27.74
N ASP A 107 -15.09 -13.58 -26.51
CA ASP A 107 -16.00 -13.78 -25.37
C ASP A 107 -16.93 -12.59 -25.09
N GLY A 108 -16.67 -11.45 -25.75
CA GLY A 108 -17.38 -10.20 -25.51
C GLY A 108 -16.87 -9.42 -24.28
N TYR A 109 -17.09 -8.11 -24.31
CA TYR A 109 -16.51 -7.15 -23.36
C TYR A 109 -16.82 -7.46 -21.89
N ALA A 110 -18.06 -7.86 -21.57
CA ALA A 110 -18.47 -8.12 -20.19
C ALA A 110 -17.70 -9.29 -19.57
N LYS A 111 -17.49 -10.38 -20.33
CA LYS A 111 -16.73 -11.56 -19.85
C LYS A 111 -15.25 -11.26 -19.75
N TRP A 112 -14.68 -10.55 -20.73
CA TRP A 112 -13.29 -10.07 -20.67
C TRP A 112 -13.03 -9.20 -19.43
N PHE A 113 -13.92 -8.24 -19.16
CA PHE A 113 -13.81 -7.36 -18.00
C PHE A 113 -13.92 -8.15 -16.69
N ALA A 114 -14.91 -9.04 -16.58
CA ALA A 114 -15.08 -9.89 -15.41
C ALA A 114 -13.86 -10.81 -15.18
N GLY A 115 -13.29 -11.40 -16.23
CA GLY A 115 -12.09 -12.24 -16.16
C GLY A 115 -10.83 -11.47 -15.74
N ASN A 116 -10.63 -10.27 -16.27
CA ASN A 116 -9.53 -9.39 -15.85
C ASN A 116 -9.68 -8.88 -14.41
N LEU A 117 -10.92 -8.58 -14.00
CA LEU A 117 -11.20 -8.18 -12.63
C LEU A 117 -10.97 -9.35 -11.67
N ALA A 118 -11.47 -10.55 -12.01
CA ALA A 118 -11.28 -11.76 -11.21
C ALA A 118 -9.80 -12.17 -11.10
N SER A 119 -9.07 -12.23 -12.21
CA SER A 119 -7.62 -12.52 -12.19
C SER A 119 -6.86 -11.46 -11.40
N GLY A 120 -7.21 -10.19 -11.58
CA GLY A 120 -6.58 -9.08 -10.88
C GLY A 120 -6.81 -9.09 -9.37
N SER A 121 -8.04 -9.35 -8.95
CA SER A 121 -8.41 -9.48 -7.54
C SER A 121 -7.83 -10.74 -6.90
N ALA A 122 -7.79 -11.87 -7.62
CA ALA A 122 -7.17 -13.10 -7.14
C ALA A 122 -5.66 -12.92 -6.94
N ALA A 123 -4.95 -12.38 -7.93
CA ALA A 123 -3.53 -12.05 -7.81
C ALA A 123 -3.26 -11.05 -6.67
N GLY A 124 -4.13 -10.04 -6.54
CA GLY A 124 -4.06 -9.06 -5.46
C GLY A 124 -4.29 -9.67 -4.08
N ALA A 125 -5.24 -10.60 -3.96
CA ALA A 125 -5.56 -11.30 -2.72
C ALA A 125 -4.42 -12.25 -2.30
N THR A 126 -3.85 -13.02 -3.24
CA THR A 126 -2.70 -13.87 -2.96
C THR A 126 -1.48 -13.06 -2.57
N THR A 127 -1.18 -11.96 -3.27
CA THR A 127 -0.09 -11.05 -2.89
C THR A 127 -0.32 -10.45 -1.51
N SER A 128 -1.55 -9.99 -1.24
CA SER A 128 -1.92 -9.44 0.06
C SER A 128 -1.82 -10.50 1.15
N LEU A 129 -2.17 -11.76 0.90
CA LEU A 129 -2.02 -12.83 1.89
C LEU A 129 -0.58 -12.94 2.40
N PHE A 130 0.41 -12.78 1.52
CA PHE A 130 1.81 -12.80 1.93
C PHE A 130 2.28 -11.47 2.52
N LEU A 131 1.73 -10.33 2.10
CA LEU A 131 2.32 -9.01 2.39
C LEU A 131 1.54 -8.15 3.37
N TYR A 132 0.31 -8.52 3.70
CA TYR A 132 -0.58 -7.69 4.52
C TYR A 132 -0.02 -7.44 5.92
N HIS A 133 0.66 -8.42 6.50
CA HIS A 133 1.37 -8.25 7.77
C HIS A 133 2.41 -7.10 7.77
N LEU A 134 3.09 -6.84 6.64
CA LEU A 134 4.02 -5.71 6.50
C LEU A 134 3.28 -4.38 6.37
N ASP A 135 2.15 -4.36 5.65
CA ASP A 135 1.28 -3.18 5.54
C ASP A 135 0.66 -2.80 6.90
N TYR A 136 0.25 -3.79 7.68
CA TYR A 136 -0.17 -3.61 9.06
C TYR A 136 0.93 -2.98 9.90
N ALA A 137 2.13 -3.58 9.91
CA ALA A 137 3.21 -3.11 10.75
C ALA A 137 3.72 -1.72 10.35
N ARG A 138 3.76 -1.43 9.05
CA ARG A 138 4.00 -0.09 8.48
C ARG A 138 3.01 0.94 9.02
N THR A 139 1.72 0.62 8.95
CA THR A 139 0.64 1.54 9.34
C THR A 139 0.70 1.85 10.83
N ARG A 140 0.90 0.82 11.67
CA ARG A 140 1.09 0.99 13.13
C ARG A 140 2.30 1.86 13.46
N LEU A 141 3.44 1.67 12.79
CA LEU A 141 4.62 2.51 12.99
C LEU A 141 4.42 3.96 12.51
N ALA A 142 3.73 4.16 11.39
CA ALA A 142 3.50 5.49 10.83
C ALA A 142 2.56 6.32 11.74
N MET A 143 1.58 5.66 12.36
CA MET A 143 0.65 6.24 13.32
C MET A 143 1.28 6.55 14.69
N ASP A 144 2.40 5.91 15.04
CA ASP A 144 3.10 6.11 16.32
C ASP A 144 3.89 7.45 16.30
N ALA A 145 3.22 8.54 16.68
CA ALA A 145 3.79 9.87 16.89
C ALA A 145 4.17 10.10 18.38
N ARG A 146 5.09 11.02 18.70
CA ARG A 146 5.46 11.36 20.10
C ARG A 146 4.41 12.22 20.82
N GLU A 147 3.33 12.62 20.18
CA GLU A 147 2.15 13.05 20.94
C GLU A 147 1.39 11.84 21.54
N CYS A 148 1.64 10.63 21.02
CA CYS A 148 1.07 9.35 21.42
C CYS A 148 1.81 8.65 22.56
N LEU A 149 2.60 9.39 23.35
CA LEU A 149 3.38 8.81 24.44
C LEU A 149 2.45 8.40 25.59
N ILE A 150 2.30 7.10 25.80
CA ILE A 150 1.93 6.57 27.11
C ILE A 150 3.22 6.58 27.94
N ASN A 151 3.26 7.34 29.04
CA ASN A 151 4.41 7.44 29.96
C ASN A 151 5.71 7.97 29.34
N GLY A 152 5.63 8.90 28.36
CA GLY A 152 6.81 9.56 27.79
C GLY A 152 7.63 8.67 26.82
N ARG A 153 7.14 7.49 26.44
CA ARG A 153 7.81 6.58 25.49
C ARG A 153 6.91 6.22 24.31
N ARG A 154 7.53 6.06 23.12
CA ARG A 154 6.82 5.64 21.89
C ARG A 154 6.21 4.27 22.08
N GLN A 155 5.06 4.01 21.43
CA GLN A 155 4.37 2.72 21.55
C GLN A 155 5.22 1.59 20.96
N TYR A 156 6.00 1.87 19.91
CA TYR A 156 6.87 0.89 19.26
C TYR A 156 8.32 1.38 19.16
N LYS A 157 9.29 0.50 19.33
CA LYS A 157 10.71 0.82 19.06
C LYS A 157 11.04 0.75 17.56
N GLY A 158 10.39 -0.16 16.85
CA GLY A 158 10.59 -0.41 15.42
C GLY A 158 9.72 -1.54 14.91
N LEU A 159 10.01 -2.03 13.71
CA LEU A 159 9.18 -3.02 13.02
C LEU A 159 9.03 -4.33 13.81
N VAL A 160 10.15 -4.87 14.32
CA VAL A 160 10.17 -6.11 15.10
C VAL A 160 9.35 -5.98 16.40
N ASP A 161 9.39 -4.81 17.03
CA ASP A 161 8.63 -4.55 18.26
C ASP A 161 7.11 -4.48 17.98
N VAL A 162 6.69 -4.05 16.79
CA VAL A 162 5.27 -4.15 16.38
C VAL A 162 4.85 -5.62 16.30
N TYR A 163 5.62 -6.44 15.60
CA TYR A 163 5.32 -7.87 15.48
C TYR A 163 5.26 -8.54 16.85
N GLY A 164 6.27 -8.35 17.70
CA GLY A 164 6.32 -8.95 19.03
C GLY A 164 5.12 -8.57 19.90
N LYS A 165 4.78 -7.28 19.96
CA LYS A 165 3.65 -6.79 20.76
C LYS A 165 2.30 -7.27 20.21
N THR A 166 2.09 -7.20 18.89
CA THR A 166 0.83 -7.64 18.28
C THR A 166 0.65 -9.15 18.40
N LEU A 167 1.69 -9.94 18.16
CA LEU A 167 1.61 -11.40 18.32
C LEU A 167 1.35 -11.80 19.77
N SER A 168 1.90 -11.07 20.74
CA SER A 168 1.66 -11.34 22.16
C SER A 168 0.25 -10.93 22.64
N SER A 169 -0.38 -9.94 22.03
CA SER A 169 -1.71 -9.46 22.46
C SER A 169 -2.86 -10.12 21.70
N ASP A 170 -2.76 -10.15 20.37
CA ASP A 170 -3.87 -10.47 19.45
C ASP A 170 -3.55 -11.71 18.57
N GLY A 171 -2.33 -12.26 18.69
CA GLY A 171 -1.85 -13.35 17.86
C GLY A 171 -1.72 -12.99 16.38
N ILE A 172 -1.73 -14.03 15.53
CA ILE A 172 -1.60 -13.88 14.07
C ILE A 172 -2.81 -13.15 13.48
N ILE A 173 -4.00 -13.35 14.05
CA ILE A 173 -5.24 -12.68 13.61
C ILE A 173 -5.10 -11.16 13.69
N GLY A 174 -4.39 -10.65 14.70
CA GLY A 174 -4.09 -9.23 14.85
C GLY A 174 -3.34 -8.63 13.66
N LEU A 175 -2.42 -9.39 13.04
CA LEU A 175 -1.63 -8.94 11.87
C LEU A 175 -2.45 -8.87 10.58
N TYR A 176 -3.57 -9.60 10.50
CA TYR A 176 -4.46 -9.65 9.33
C TYR A 176 -5.78 -8.89 9.54
N ARG A 177 -5.87 -8.07 10.59
CA ARG A 177 -7.08 -7.31 10.88
C ARG A 177 -7.37 -6.32 9.75
N GLY A 178 -8.59 -6.38 9.20
CA GLY A 178 -9.02 -5.57 8.06
C GLY A 178 -8.73 -6.16 6.68
N PHE A 179 -8.14 -7.37 6.59
CA PHE A 179 -7.80 -8.01 5.32
C PHE A 179 -8.99 -8.10 4.35
N GLY A 180 -10.15 -8.56 4.81
CA GLY A 180 -11.35 -8.69 3.97
C GLY A 180 -11.80 -7.36 3.35
N VAL A 181 -11.82 -6.28 4.14
CA VAL A 181 -12.16 -4.94 3.65
C VAL A 181 -11.13 -4.44 2.64
N SER A 182 -9.84 -4.76 2.84
CA SER A 182 -8.78 -4.43 1.89
C SER A 182 -8.98 -5.11 0.53
N ILE A 183 -9.38 -6.39 0.50
CA ILE A 183 -9.64 -7.12 -0.76
C ILE A 183 -10.83 -6.53 -1.51
N ILE A 184 -11.91 -6.19 -0.80
CA ILE A 184 -13.06 -5.48 -1.39
C ILE A 184 -12.61 -4.15 -1.98
N GLY A 185 -11.82 -3.37 -1.22
CA GLY A 185 -11.27 -2.09 -1.68
C GLY A 185 -10.41 -2.22 -2.94
N ILE A 186 -9.53 -3.22 -3.02
CA ILE A 186 -8.70 -3.49 -4.21
C ILE A 186 -9.58 -3.83 -5.42
N THR A 187 -10.60 -4.66 -5.22
CA THR A 187 -11.51 -5.07 -6.29
C THR A 187 -12.29 -3.88 -6.84
N LEU A 188 -12.87 -3.06 -5.97
CA LEU A 188 -13.59 -1.84 -6.35
C LEU A 188 -12.67 -0.84 -7.05
N TYR A 189 -11.47 -0.62 -6.50
CA TYR A 189 -10.48 0.28 -7.08
C TYR A 189 -10.09 -0.15 -8.50
N ARG A 190 -9.79 -1.44 -8.71
CA ARG A 190 -9.45 -1.95 -10.05
C ARG A 190 -10.63 -1.87 -11.01
N GLY A 191 -11.83 -2.24 -10.56
CA GLY A 191 -13.04 -2.16 -11.38
C GLY A 191 -13.31 -0.73 -11.86
N MET A 192 -13.24 0.26 -10.96
CA MET A 192 -13.39 1.66 -11.32
C MET A 192 -12.25 2.16 -12.21
N TYR A 193 -11.00 1.80 -11.91
CA TYR A 193 -9.85 2.19 -12.72
C TYR A 193 -10.01 1.74 -14.17
N PHE A 194 -10.29 0.46 -14.41
CA PHE A 194 -10.51 -0.07 -15.75
C PHE A 194 -11.76 0.54 -16.40
N GLY A 195 -12.87 0.64 -15.67
CA GLY A 195 -14.11 1.21 -16.21
C GLY A 195 -13.96 2.66 -16.66
N ILE A 196 -13.31 3.50 -15.83
CA ILE A 196 -13.05 4.90 -16.16
C ILE A 196 -12.02 5.00 -17.28
N TYR A 197 -10.91 4.26 -17.20
CA TYR A 197 -9.89 4.28 -18.23
C TYR A 197 -10.45 3.88 -19.59
N ASP A 198 -11.21 2.79 -19.67
CA ASP A 198 -11.79 2.31 -20.92
C ASP A 198 -12.92 3.22 -21.45
N SER A 199 -13.63 3.94 -20.57
CA SER A 199 -14.65 4.92 -20.98
C SER A 199 -14.04 6.22 -21.48
N LEU A 200 -12.97 6.71 -20.83
CA LEU A 200 -12.34 7.99 -21.15
C LEU A 200 -11.29 7.86 -22.25
N LYS A 201 -10.59 6.73 -22.35
CA LYS A 201 -9.59 6.49 -23.40
C LYS A 201 -10.15 6.80 -24.80
N PRO A 202 -11.30 6.27 -25.24
CA PRO A 202 -11.84 6.59 -26.55
C PRO A 202 -12.29 8.06 -26.65
N VAL A 203 -12.88 8.64 -25.61
CA VAL A 203 -13.36 10.03 -25.64
C VAL A 203 -12.20 11.03 -25.77
N VAL A 204 -11.09 10.78 -25.08
CA VAL A 204 -9.92 11.66 -25.04
C VAL A 204 -8.97 11.40 -26.22
N LEU A 205 -8.78 10.13 -26.63
CA LEU A 205 -7.84 9.76 -27.70
C LEU A 205 -8.48 9.64 -29.10
N PHE A 206 -9.82 9.65 -29.22
CA PHE A 206 -10.50 9.88 -30.51
C PHE A 206 -11.02 11.32 -30.67
N GLY A 207 -10.49 12.27 -29.89
CA GLY A 207 -10.54 13.68 -30.28
C GLY A 207 -9.61 13.91 -31.49
N PRO A 208 -9.99 14.73 -32.49
CA PRO A 208 -9.19 14.94 -33.69
C PRO A 208 -7.95 15.77 -33.32
N LEU A 209 -6.86 15.08 -32.98
CA LEU A 209 -5.53 15.61 -33.23
C LEU A 209 -5.22 15.24 -34.69
N GLN A 210 -5.31 16.24 -35.57
CA GLN A 210 -4.77 16.20 -36.93
C GLN A 210 -3.32 15.72 -36.93
#